data_AF-A0A428QQL6-F1
#
_entry.id   AF-A0A428QQL6-F1
#
_cell.length_a   1.000
_cell.length_b   1.000
_cell.length_c   1.000
_cell.angle_alpha   90.00
_cell.angle_beta   90.00
_cell.angle_gamma   90.00
#
_symmetry.space_group_name_H-M   'P 1'
#
loop_
_entity.id
_entity.type
_entity.pdbx_description
1 polymer ?
#
loop_
_entity_poly.entity_id
_entity_poly.type
_entity_poly.pdbx_seq_one_letter_code
_entity_poly.pdbx_strand_id
1 'polypeptide(L)'
;MTNPLQDVTAIVTPVANQDIVFHITKDGDHRKISCYLLAAVAYKNPHTDQDEVRVYYVHQNSLTVREIRRTGDGDWYEGQVFNQQSTDIATTSGLTANVVAIRTRVFNGNCDHDPVYKTEYQLKVYYQRKPDVLNVSYSVLSQSDENWATRNGVNQ
;
A
#
# COMPACT_ATOMS: atom_id res chain seq x y z
N MET A 1 -18.05 23.20 -1.26
CA MET A 1 -17.94 21.77 -1.59
C MET A 1 -17.02 21.14 -0.57
N THR A 2 -17.58 20.39 0.36
CA THR A 2 -16.88 19.75 1.48
C THR A 2 -16.11 18.52 0.98
N ASN A 3 -14.80 18.53 1.18
CA ASN A 3 -13.90 17.42 0.87
C ASN A 3 -14.22 16.27 1.85
N PRO A 4 -14.69 15.09 1.41
CA PRO A 4 -14.88 13.98 2.33
C PRO A 4 -13.48 13.53 2.77
N LEU A 5 -13.15 13.86 4.01
CA LEU A 5 -11.98 13.34 4.71
C LEU A 5 -12.05 11.80 4.63
N GLN A 6 -11.06 11.19 3.99
CA GLN A 6 -10.81 9.76 4.12
C GLN A 6 -10.36 9.52 5.56
N ASP A 7 -11.23 8.93 6.38
CA ASP A 7 -10.84 8.36 7.66
C ASP A 7 -9.96 7.13 7.39
N VAL A 8 -8.64 7.35 7.35
CA VAL A 8 -7.65 6.27 7.25
C VAL A 8 -7.45 5.69 8.66
N THR A 9 -8.14 4.60 8.98
CA THR A 9 -7.87 3.85 10.21
C THR A 9 -6.77 2.84 9.95
N ALA A 10 -5.56 3.12 10.44
CA ALA A 10 -4.49 2.13 10.50
C ALA A 10 -4.69 1.26 11.76
N ILE A 11 -5.03 -0.01 11.59
CA ILE A 11 -5.02 -0.98 12.70
C ILE A 11 -3.58 -1.46 12.89
N VAL A 12 -2.90 -0.98 13.93
CA VAL A 12 -1.57 -1.48 14.34
C VAL A 12 -1.78 -2.45 15.50
N THR A 13 -1.55 -3.74 15.25
CA THR A 13 -1.60 -4.76 16.31
C THR A 13 -0.17 -5.17 16.66
N PRO A 14 0.31 -5.02 17.90
CA PRO A 14 1.62 -5.51 18.30
C PRO A 14 1.67 -7.04 18.24
N VAL A 15 2.76 -7.57 17.67
CA VAL A 15 2.99 -9.01 17.47
C VAL A 15 3.38 -9.65 18.80
N ALA A 16 2.40 -10.03 19.60
CA ALA A 16 2.59 -10.97 20.70
C ALA A 16 1.53 -12.08 20.62
N ASN A 17 1.92 -13.18 19.97
CA ASN A 17 1.31 -14.52 20.09
C ASN A 17 -0.18 -14.70 19.72
N GLN A 18 -0.70 -13.98 18.73
CA GLN A 18 -1.99 -14.31 18.13
C GLN A 18 -1.87 -14.35 16.61
N ASP A 19 -2.20 -15.50 16.01
CA ASP A 19 -2.40 -15.61 14.57
C ASP A 19 -3.56 -14.67 14.20
N ILE A 20 -3.29 -13.60 13.46
CA ILE A 20 -4.37 -12.84 12.84
C ILE A 20 -4.80 -13.64 11.62
N VAL A 21 -5.97 -14.27 11.71
CA VAL A 21 -6.55 -15.07 10.63
C VAL A 21 -7.56 -14.23 9.87
N PHE A 22 -7.25 -13.90 8.62
CA PHE A 22 -8.25 -13.39 7.70
C PHE A 22 -8.93 -14.54 6.97
N HIS A 23 -10.25 -14.51 6.97
CA HIS A 23 -11.05 -15.33 6.06
C HIS A 23 -11.36 -14.47 4.85
N ILE A 24 -10.61 -14.69 3.77
CA ILE A 24 -10.98 -14.12 2.48
C ILE A 24 -11.94 -15.11 1.84
N THR A 25 -13.19 -14.69 1.77
CA THR A 25 -14.25 -15.49 1.15
C THR A 25 -14.34 -15.06 -0.30
N LYS A 26 -13.91 -15.92 -1.21
CA LYS A 26 -14.23 -15.80 -2.64
C LYS A 26 -15.31 -16.85 -2.91
N ASP A 27 -16.57 -16.44 -3.10
CA ASP A 27 -17.70 -17.28 -3.52
C ASP A 27 -17.55 -18.79 -3.24
N GLY A 28 -17.52 -19.16 -1.95
CA GLY A 28 -17.48 -20.56 -1.48
C GLY A 28 -16.11 -21.18 -1.23
N ASP A 29 -15.01 -20.50 -1.56
CA ASP A 29 -13.64 -20.97 -1.33
C ASP A 29 -13.00 -20.19 -0.16
N HIS A 30 -12.85 -20.86 0.98
CA HIS A 30 -12.29 -20.28 2.20
C HIS A 30 -10.76 -20.33 2.15
N ARG A 31 -10.12 -19.18 1.87
CA ARG A 31 -8.66 -19.08 2.03
C ARG A 31 -8.34 -18.57 3.42
N LYS A 32 -7.71 -19.45 4.22
CA LYS A 32 -7.12 -19.10 5.52
C LYS A 32 -5.72 -18.53 5.26
N ILE A 33 -5.54 -17.24 5.51
CA ILE A 33 -4.21 -16.63 5.55
C ILE A 33 -3.83 -16.48 7.02
N SER A 34 -2.85 -17.25 7.48
CA SER A 34 -2.18 -17.01 8.75
C SER A 34 -1.11 -15.94 8.54
N CYS A 35 -1.26 -14.79 9.17
CA CYS A 35 -0.34 -13.67 9.02
C CYS A 35 -0.02 -13.02 10.38
N TYR A 36 1.19 -12.45 10.47
CA TYR A 36 1.69 -11.82 11.70
C TYR A 36 1.37 -10.34 11.79
N LEU A 37 1.25 -9.66 10.64
CA LEU A 37 1.09 -8.21 10.53
C LEU A 37 0.25 -7.91 9.30
N LEU A 38 -0.60 -6.90 9.41
CA LEU A 38 -1.37 -6.36 8.29
C LEU A 38 -1.35 -4.84 8.25
N ALA A 39 -1.55 -4.29 7.07
CA ALA A 39 -1.94 -2.91 6.83
C ALA A 39 -2.89 -2.87 5.65
N ALA A 40 -3.88 -1.98 5.68
CA ALA A 40 -4.84 -1.86 4.59
C ALA A 40 -5.05 -0.40 4.20
N VAL A 41 -5.35 -0.18 2.93
CA VAL A 41 -5.78 1.11 2.40
C VAL A 41 -6.98 0.92 1.50
N ALA A 42 -7.85 1.93 1.46
CA ALA A 42 -8.92 2.03 0.50
C ALA A 42 -8.86 3.40 -0.18
N TYR A 43 -9.01 3.48 -1.50
CA TYR A 43 -8.98 4.73 -2.25
C TYR A 43 -9.73 4.63 -3.58
N LYS A 44 -10.06 5.77 -4.18
CA LYS A 44 -10.66 5.82 -5.52
C LYS A 44 -9.58 5.59 -6.58
N ASN A 45 -9.70 4.52 -7.37
CA ASN A 45 -8.76 4.20 -8.43
C ASN A 45 -8.81 5.29 -9.53
N PRO A 46 -7.72 6.01 -9.81
CA PRO A 46 -7.73 7.13 -10.74
C PRO A 46 -7.87 6.71 -12.21
N HIS A 47 -7.72 5.42 -12.53
CA HIS A 47 -7.84 4.89 -13.90
C HIS A 47 -9.22 4.32 -14.20
N THR A 48 -9.92 3.80 -13.19
CA THR A 48 -11.19 3.08 -13.38
C THR A 48 -12.37 3.75 -12.68
N ASP A 49 -12.13 4.74 -11.81
CA ASP A 49 -13.12 5.36 -10.94
C ASP A 49 -13.85 4.34 -10.02
N GLN A 50 -13.29 3.16 -9.84
CA GLN A 50 -13.77 2.16 -8.88
C GLN A 50 -13.00 2.30 -7.56
N ASP A 51 -13.62 1.91 -6.45
CA ASP A 51 -12.91 1.87 -5.17
C ASP A 51 -11.90 0.71 -5.20
N GLU A 52 -10.68 0.95 -4.76
CA GLU A 52 -9.64 -0.07 -4.65
C GLU A 52 -9.32 -0.27 -3.17
N VAL A 53 -9.33 -1.53 -2.74
CA VAL A 53 -8.83 -1.94 -1.43
C VAL A 53 -7.56 -2.74 -1.63
N ARG A 54 -6.50 -2.38 -0.92
CA ARG A 54 -5.23 -3.10 -0.91
C ARG A 54 -4.87 -3.48 0.51
N VAL A 55 -4.52 -4.74 0.70
CA VAL A 55 -4.10 -5.27 1.99
C VAL A 55 -2.69 -5.82 1.85
N TYR A 56 -1.82 -5.28 2.68
CA TYR A 56 -0.45 -5.73 2.86
C TYR A 56 -0.38 -6.63 4.08
N TYR A 57 0.31 -7.76 3.94
CA TYR A 57 0.48 -8.70 5.04
C TYR A 57 1.87 -9.32 5.02
N VAL A 58 2.32 -9.79 6.19
CA VAL A 58 3.58 -10.53 6.30
C VAL A 58 3.30 -12.03 6.23
N HIS A 59 3.90 -12.68 5.24
CA HIS A 59 3.79 -14.13 5.08
C HIS A 59 4.59 -14.87 6.17
N GLN A 60 3.89 -15.74 6.91
CA GLN A 60 4.37 -16.34 8.16
C GLN A 60 5.72 -17.05 8.05
N ASN A 61 5.96 -17.79 6.96
CA ASN A 61 7.16 -18.62 6.85
C ASN A 61 8.37 -17.89 6.24
N SER A 62 8.14 -16.79 5.53
CA SER A 62 9.19 -16.12 4.75
C SER A 62 9.56 -14.74 5.29
N LEU A 63 8.76 -14.18 6.21
CA LEU A 63 8.90 -12.79 6.67
C LEU A 63 8.99 -11.81 5.48
N THR A 64 8.19 -12.07 4.45
CA THR A 64 8.08 -11.22 3.28
C THR A 64 6.74 -10.50 3.28
N VAL A 65 6.75 -9.22 2.93
CA VAL A 65 5.54 -8.42 2.74
C VAL A 65 4.91 -8.82 1.41
N ARG A 66 3.60 -9.03 1.43
CA ARG A 66 2.77 -9.43 0.29
C ARG A 66 1.54 -8.53 0.20
N GLU A 67 0.98 -8.42 -0.99
CA GLU A 67 -0.21 -7.63 -1.31
C GLU A 67 -1.29 -8.54 -1.90
N ILE A 68 -2.51 -8.35 -1.41
CA ILE A 68 -3.75 -8.75 -2.07
C ILE A 68 -4.62 -7.50 -2.29
N ARG A 69 -5.44 -7.52 -3.33
CA ARG A 69 -6.24 -6.37 -3.73
C ARG A 69 -7.62 -6.77 -4.22
N ARG A 70 -8.54 -5.81 -4.17
CA ARG A 70 -9.90 -5.89 -4.69
C ARG A 70 -10.26 -4.55 -5.32
N THR A 71 -10.89 -4.58 -6.50
CA THR A 71 -11.36 -3.39 -7.21
C THR A 71 -12.88 -3.47 -7.37
N GLY A 72 -13.56 -2.41 -6.90
CA GLY A 72 -15.01 -2.35 -6.80
C GLY A 72 -15.59 -3.56 -6.09
N ASP A 73 -16.64 -4.13 -6.67
CA ASP A 73 -17.27 -5.34 -6.16
C ASP A 73 -16.59 -6.64 -6.62
N GLY A 74 -15.49 -6.56 -7.36
CA GLY A 74 -14.80 -7.73 -7.93
C GLY A 74 -14.18 -8.68 -6.91
N ASP A 75 -13.57 -9.74 -7.41
CA ASP A 75 -12.86 -10.73 -6.59
C ASP A 75 -11.57 -10.17 -5.97
N TRP A 76 -11.11 -10.81 -4.89
CA TRP A 76 -9.76 -10.63 -4.39
C TRP A 76 -8.73 -11.31 -5.29
N TYR A 77 -7.60 -10.65 -5.52
CA TYR A 77 -6.50 -11.16 -6.34
C TYR A 77 -5.14 -10.65 -5.85
N GLU A 78 -4.09 -11.36 -6.23
CA GLU A 78 -2.71 -11.05 -5.82
C GLU A 78 -2.19 -9.78 -6.51
N GLY A 79 -1.49 -8.95 -5.75
CA GLY A 79 -0.75 -7.79 -6.24
C GLY A 79 0.51 -8.18 -6.98
N GLN A 80 0.40 -8.63 -8.23
CA GLN A 80 1.50 -9.27 -8.96
C GLN A 80 2.80 -8.45 -8.97
N VAL A 81 2.72 -7.14 -9.24
CA VAL A 81 3.92 -6.27 -9.34
C VAL A 81 4.59 -6.11 -7.98
N PHE A 82 3.82 -5.80 -6.93
CA PHE A 82 4.36 -5.67 -5.57
C PHE A 82 4.98 -6.99 -5.08
N ASN A 83 4.26 -8.11 -5.29
CA ASN A 83 4.67 -9.42 -4.80
C ASN A 83 5.93 -9.97 -5.46
N GLN A 84 6.32 -9.46 -6.63
CA GLN A 84 7.60 -9.77 -7.28
C GLN A 84 8.80 -9.12 -6.60
N GLN A 85 8.62 -8.06 -5.81
CA GLN A 85 9.74 -7.38 -5.14
C GLN A 85 10.39 -8.21 -4.02
N SER A 86 9.67 -9.21 -3.49
CA SER A 86 10.11 -10.05 -2.37
C SER A 86 10.67 -9.24 -1.21
N THR A 87 9.86 -8.29 -0.73
CA THR A 87 10.25 -7.34 0.32
C THR A 87 10.37 -8.01 1.68
N ASP A 88 11.59 -8.19 2.18
CA ASP A 88 11.83 -8.73 3.53
C ASP A 88 11.46 -7.72 4.63
N ILE A 89 11.01 -8.23 5.77
CA ILE A 89 10.69 -7.45 6.97
C ILE A 89 11.33 -8.07 8.23
N ALA A 90 11.79 -7.24 9.16
CA ALA A 90 12.30 -7.70 10.44
C ALA A 90 11.16 -8.22 11.32
N THR A 91 11.43 -9.23 12.15
CA THR A 91 10.44 -9.81 13.08
C THR A 91 9.90 -8.81 14.11
N THR A 92 10.67 -7.77 14.42
CA THR A 92 10.30 -6.70 15.35
C THR A 92 9.65 -5.50 14.66
N SER A 93 9.48 -5.55 13.33
CA SER A 93 8.93 -4.44 12.56
C SER A 93 7.43 -4.28 12.78
N GLY A 94 6.93 -3.06 12.61
CA GLY A 94 5.53 -2.82 12.25
C GLY A 94 5.32 -2.81 10.73
N LEU A 95 4.06 -2.82 10.30
CA LEU A 95 3.66 -2.60 8.91
C LEU A 95 2.55 -1.55 8.88
N THR A 96 2.69 -0.52 8.05
CA THR A 96 1.64 0.49 7.84
C THR A 96 1.59 0.89 6.38
N ALA A 97 0.40 1.20 5.88
CA ALA A 97 0.17 1.60 4.51
C ALA A 97 -0.74 2.83 4.48
N ASN A 98 -0.46 3.77 3.59
CA ASN A 98 -1.21 5.01 3.43
C ASN A 98 -1.27 5.43 1.96
N VAL A 99 -2.34 6.12 1.59
CA VAL A 99 -2.43 6.85 0.33
C VAL A 99 -2.30 8.33 0.63
N VAL A 100 -1.39 9.01 -0.06
CA VAL A 100 -1.12 10.44 0.15
C VAL A 100 -1.29 11.21 -1.15
N ALA A 101 -1.92 12.38 -1.05
CA ALA A 101 -2.00 13.34 -2.15
C ALA A 101 -0.79 14.29 -2.08
N ILE A 102 -0.06 14.40 -3.18
CA ILE A 102 1.12 15.24 -3.34
C ILE A 102 0.86 16.23 -4.47
N ARG A 103 1.12 17.52 -4.24
CA ARG A 103 1.13 18.52 -5.32
C ARG A 103 2.48 18.53 -6.00
N THR A 104 2.51 18.14 -7.26
CA THR A 104 3.71 18.11 -8.08
C THR A 104 3.67 19.28 -9.06
N ARG A 105 4.77 20.02 -9.16
CA ARG A 105 4.93 21.06 -10.19
C ARG A 105 5.17 20.39 -11.53
N VAL A 106 4.41 20.78 -12.54
CA VAL A 106 4.53 20.26 -13.90
C VAL A 106 4.99 21.41 -14.80
N PHE A 107 6.00 21.14 -15.63
CA PHE A 107 6.39 22.09 -16.67
C PHE A 107 5.42 21.93 -17.84
N ASN A 108 4.47 22.85 -17.95
CA ASN A 108 3.73 23.03 -19.19
C ASN A 108 4.66 23.83 -20.11
N GLY A 109 5.17 23.22 -21.19
CA GLY A 109 6.29 23.72 -22.02
C GLY A 109 6.18 25.11 -22.67
N ASN A 110 5.29 25.97 -22.17
CA ASN A 110 5.25 27.39 -22.45
C ASN A 110 6.29 28.13 -21.61
N CYS A 111 6.81 29.23 -22.15
CA CYS A 111 7.71 30.16 -21.49
C CYS A 111 7.04 30.93 -20.32
N ASP A 112 5.79 30.61 -20.00
CA ASP A 112 5.05 31.21 -18.89
C ASP A 112 5.66 30.75 -17.57
N HIS A 113 6.07 31.72 -16.76
CA HIS A 113 6.75 31.49 -15.49
C HIS A 113 5.84 30.97 -14.37
N ASP A 114 4.54 30.80 -14.64
CA ASP A 114 3.57 30.36 -13.65
C ASP A 114 3.62 28.83 -13.45
N PRO A 115 3.90 28.35 -12.22
CA PRO A 115 3.92 26.93 -11.93
C PRO A 115 2.52 26.32 -12.07
N VAL A 116 2.34 25.41 -13.02
CA VAL A 116 1.16 24.53 -13.06
C VAL A 116 1.39 23.39 -12.06
N TYR A 117 0.43 23.17 -11.16
CA TYR A 117 0.47 22.07 -10.20
C TYR A 117 -0.54 20.99 -10.57
N LYS A 118 -0.11 19.73 -10.50
CA LYS A 118 -1.00 18.57 -10.58
C LYS A 118 -1.00 17.85 -9.24
N THR A 119 -2.16 17.39 -8.81
CA THR A 119 -2.27 16.49 -7.67
C THR A 119 -1.97 15.07 -8.15
N GLU A 120 -1.00 14.44 -7.51
CA GLU A 120 -0.61 13.06 -7.69
C GLU A 120 -0.92 12.28 -6.42
N TYR A 121 -1.42 11.05 -6.55
CA TYR A 121 -1.65 10.18 -5.41
C TYR A 121 -0.55 9.12 -5.35
N GLN A 122 0.05 8.95 -4.19
CA GLN A 122 1.05 7.94 -3.95
C GLN A 122 0.59 6.98 -2.86
N LEU A 123 0.70 5.69 -3.16
CA LEU A 123 0.56 4.64 -2.18
C LEU A 123 1.93 4.40 -1.54
N LYS A 124 1.97 4.31 -0.21
CA LYS A 124 3.20 4.14 0.57
C LYS A 124 3.01 3.04 1.62
N VAL A 125 3.92 2.10 1.66
CA VAL A 125 3.98 0.98 2.61
C VAL A 125 5.28 1.11 3.40
N TYR A 126 5.17 1.36 4.70
CA TYR A 126 6.31 1.53 5.60
C TYR A 126 6.54 0.28 6.44
N TYR A 127 7.80 -0.09 6.55
CA TYR A 127 8.27 -1.27 7.27
C TYR A 127 9.76 -1.15 7.58
N GLN A 128 10.23 -1.94 8.53
CA GLN A 128 11.62 -2.03 8.93
C GLN A 128 12.21 -3.34 8.43
N ARG A 129 13.18 -3.28 7.51
CA ARG A 129 13.96 -4.46 7.08
C ARG A 129 15.01 -4.85 8.12
N LYS A 130 15.43 -3.88 8.93
CA LYS A 130 16.28 -4.04 10.12
C LYS A 130 15.69 -3.18 11.24
N PRO A 131 15.84 -3.55 12.53
CA PRO A 131 15.16 -2.87 13.65
C PRO A 131 15.24 -1.34 13.66
N ASP A 132 16.32 -0.75 13.15
CA ASP A 132 16.57 0.70 13.19
C ASP A 132 16.49 1.40 11.82
N VAL A 133 16.13 0.67 10.76
CA VAL A 133 16.11 1.20 9.39
C VAL A 133 14.69 1.17 8.87
N LEU A 134 14.02 2.33 8.89
CA LEU A 134 12.69 2.49 8.32
C LEU A 134 12.81 2.57 6.79
N ASN A 135 11.99 1.81 6.09
CA ASN A 135 11.94 1.77 4.63
C ASN A 135 10.52 2.11 4.18
N VAL A 136 10.40 2.58 2.95
CA VAL A 136 9.10 2.79 2.30
C VAL A 136 9.14 2.20 0.89
N SER A 137 8.22 1.28 0.62
CA SER A 137 7.86 0.93 -0.75
C SER A 137 6.71 1.83 -1.19
N TYR A 138 6.77 2.38 -2.38
CA TYR A 138 5.75 3.30 -2.87
C TYR A 138 5.46 3.11 -4.36
N SER A 139 4.22 3.45 -4.74
CA SER A 139 3.77 3.48 -6.13
C SER A 139 2.99 4.76 -6.41
N VAL A 140 3.15 5.31 -7.60
CA VAL A 140 2.41 6.49 -8.07
C VAL A 140 1.14 6.02 -8.76
N LEU A 141 -0.01 6.28 -8.16
CA LEU A 141 -1.29 5.73 -8.59
C LEU A 141 -1.80 6.32 -9.90
N SER A 142 -1.30 7.49 -10.33
CA SER A 142 -1.72 8.12 -11.59
C SER A 142 -0.92 7.67 -12.82
N GLN A 143 0.06 6.77 -12.65
CA GLN A 143 0.83 6.23 -13.77
C GLN A 143 0.09 5.02 -14.36
N SER A 144 0.06 4.92 -15.70
CA SER A 144 -0.66 3.87 -16.43
C SER A 144 -0.19 2.47 -16.08
N ASP A 145 1.10 2.32 -15.76
CA ASP A 145 1.69 1.06 -15.36
C ASP A 145 1.99 1.10 -13.87
N GLU A 146 1.52 0.07 -13.17
CA GLU A 146 1.85 -0.11 -11.76
C GLU A 146 3.36 -0.37 -11.65
N ASN A 147 4.05 0.56 -11.01
CA ASN A 147 5.47 0.44 -10.72
C ASN A 147 5.70 0.72 -9.24
N TRP A 148 6.52 -0.11 -8.62
CA TRP A 148 6.86 -0.01 -7.20
C TRP A 148 8.33 0.33 -7.06
N ALA A 149 8.61 1.38 -6.30
CA ALA A 149 9.96 1.75 -5.91
C ALA A 149 10.13 1.58 -4.41
N THR A 150 11.34 1.27 -3.95
CA THR A 150 11.65 1.19 -2.53
C THR A 150 12.74 2.20 -2.18
N ARG A 151 12.47 3.05 -1.19
CA ARG A 151 13.46 3.91 -0.55
C ARG A 151 13.82 3.32 0.79
N ASN A 152 15.09 2.96 0.94
CA ASN A 152 15.63 2.45 2.19
C ASN A 152 16.08 3.60 3.10
N GLY A 153 16.02 3.39 4.42
CA GLY A 153 16.53 4.35 5.41
C GLY A 153 15.87 5.73 5.33
N VAL A 154 14.54 5.81 5.32
CA VAL A 154 13.83 7.11 5.27
C VAL A 154 14.02 7.95 6.53
N ASN A 155 14.50 7.34 7.60
CA ASN A 155 14.89 7.99 8.85
C ASN A 155 16.37 8.39 8.88
N GLN A 156 17.10 8.26 7.77
CA GLN A 156 18.52 8.60 7.62
C GLN A 156 18.73 9.82 6.71
#